data_AF-A0AAD6XRE4-F1
#
_entry.id   AF-A0AAD6XRE4-F1
#
_cell.length_a   1.000
_cell.length_b   1.000
_cell.length_c   1.000
_cell.angle_alpha   90.00
_cell.angle_beta   90.00
_cell.angle_gamma   90.00
#
_symmetry.space_group_name_H-M   'P 1'
#
loop_
_entity.id
_entity.type
_entity.pdbx_description
1 polymer ?
#
loop_
_entity_poly.entity_id
_entity_poly.type
_entity_poly.pdbx_seq_one_letter_code
_entity_poly.pdbx_strand_id
1 'polypeptide(L)'
;VASPVLLAIGSGLLYTLDSATSAATIIGFQILAGVGTGQGMQNSFLAIQVEFKDVPRLLSQATAMATFAQFFGGTIGLGITEPVFASVLGNKLLVYAPDAPAEIVRQSPTAIYTRLPPAMIPGVVRSNTEALRIVFVLGVP
;
A
#
# COMPACT_ATOMS: atom_id res chain seq x y z
N VAL A 1 18.82 -1.01 9.95
CA VAL A 1 19.39 -2.22 9.28
C VAL A 1 18.36 -3.35 9.15
N ALA A 2 17.45 -3.58 10.12
CA ALA A 2 16.38 -4.60 9.98
C ALA A 2 15.17 -4.17 9.11
N SER A 3 15.00 -2.86 8.89
CA SER A 3 13.89 -2.24 8.17
C SER A 3 13.60 -2.82 6.77
N PRO A 4 14.57 -2.97 5.85
CA PRO A 4 14.29 -3.51 4.51
C PRO A 4 13.88 -4.99 4.55
N VAL A 5 14.40 -5.76 5.50
CA VAL A 5 14.06 -7.19 5.65
C VAL A 5 12.61 -7.34 6.11
N LEU A 6 12.20 -6.57 7.12
CA LEU A 6 10.82 -6.60 7.61
C LEU A 6 9.83 -6.08 6.57
N LEU A 7 10.20 -5.05 5.81
CA LEU A 7 9.38 -4.51 4.73
C LEU A 7 9.24 -5.53 3.58
N ALA A 8 10.33 -6.16 3.14
CA ALA A 8 10.29 -7.19 2.10
C ALA A 8 9.44 -8.40 2.51
N ILE A 9 9.56 -8.85 3.77
CA ILE A 9 8.74 -9.95 4.30
C ILE A 9 7.27 -9.54 4.38
N GLY A 10 6.96 -8.35 4.92
CA GLY A 10 5.59 -7.85 5.02
C GLY A 10 4.92 -7.68 3.66
N SER A 11 5.60 -7.05 2.71
CA SER A 11 5.10 -6.85 1.34
C SER A 11 4.97 -8.18 0.58
N GLY A 12 5.92 -9.11 0.75
CA GLY A 12 5.85 -10.45 0.17
C GLY A 12 4.69 -11.29 0.72
N LEU A 13 4.40 -11.17 2.02
CA LEU A 13 3.22 -11.81 2.62
C LEU A 13 1.92 -11.18 2.11
N LEU A 14 1.88 -9.86 1.94
CA LEU A 14 0.74 -9.17 1.33
C LEU A 14 0.49 -9.55 -0.13
N TYR A 15 1.53 -9.97 -0.86
CA TYR A 15 1.35 -10.54 -2.20
C TYR A 15 0.61 -11.90 -2.19
N THR A 16 0.73 -12.68 -1.11
CA THR A 16 0.06 -13.99 -1.01
C THR A 16 -1.44 -13.91 -0.65
N LEU A 17 -1.99 -12.70 -0.43
CA LEU A 17 -3.38 -12.51 -0.03
C LEU A 17 -4.35 -13.12 -1.03
N ASP A 18 -5.28 -13.95 -0.58
CA ASP A 18 -6.35 -14.53 -1.39
C ASP A 18 -7.71 -14.03 -0.90
N SER A 19 -8.74 -14.23 -1.73
CA SER A 19 -10.14 -13.87 -1.44
C SER A 19 -10.71 -14.56 -0.19
N ALA A 20 -10.08 -15.64 0.28
CA ALA A 20 -10.42 -16.36 1.51
C ALA A 20 -9.55 -15.97 2.72
N THR A 21 -8.58 -15.07 2.57
CA THR A 21 -7.69 -14.69 3.66
C THR A 21 -8.43 -13.92 4.76
N SER A 22 -8.25 -14.33 6.01
CA SER A 22 -8.91 -13.70 7.16
C SER A 22 -8.41 -12.26 7.37
N ALA A 23 -9.30 -11.38 7.84
CA ALA A 23 -8.95 -10.00 8.16
C ALA A 23 -7.80 -9.92 9.19
N ALA A 24 -7.75 -10.85 10.16
CA ALA A 24 -6.67 -10.93 11.14
C ALA A 24 -5.30 -11.17 10.50
N THR A 25 -5.23 -12.02 9.47
CA THR A 25 -4.01 -12.28 8.71
C THR A 25 -3.54 -11.05 7.93
N ILE A 26 -4.47 -10.34 7.28
CA ILE A 26 -4.19 -9.10 6.56
C ILE A 26 -3.61 -8.05 7.52
N ILE A 27 -4.25 -7.87 8.68
CA ILE A 27 -3.80 -6.93 9.71
C ILE A 27 -2.41 -7.32 10.22
N GLY A 28 -2.15 -8.61 10.46
CA GLY A 28 -0.83 -9.10 10.87
C GLY A 28 0.27 -8.76 9.86
N PHE A 29 0.00 -8.92 8.56
CA PHE A 29 0.96 -8.58 7.51
C PHE A 29 1.20 -7.07 7.40
N GLN A 30 0.15 -6.26 7.56
CA GLN A 30 0.26 -4.79 7.59
C GLN A 30 1.05 -4.31 8.81
N ILE A 31 0.92 -4.95 9.97
CA ILE A 31 1.74 -4.63 11.14
C ILE A 31 3.23 -4.88 10.84
N LEU A 32 3.57 -6.02 10.23
CA LEU A 32 4.96 -6.33 9.88
C LEU A 32 5.55 -5.31 8.88
N ALA A 33 4.81 -5.01 7.81
CA ALA A 33 5.21 -4.00 6.83
C ALA A 33 5.32 -2.59 7.44
N GLY A 34 4.38 -2.24 8.34
CA GLY A 34 4.35 -0.97 9.05
C GLY A 34 5.51 -0.82 10.02
N VAL A 35 5.88 -1.86 10.77
CA VAL A 35 7.04 -1.86 11.67
C VAL A 35 8.34 -1.67 10.87
N GLY A 36 8.50 -2.38 9.74
CA GLY A 36 9.65 -2.23 8.86
C GLY A 36 9.81 -0.79 8.34
N THR A 37 8.73 -0.23 7.79
CA THR A 37 8.69 1.15 7.28
C THR A 37 8.95 2.18 8.38
N GLY A 38 8.26 2.05 9.52
CA GLY A 38 8.39 2.98 10.65
C GLY A 38 9.79 2.98 11.24
N GLN A 39 10.40 1.81 11.40
CA GLN A 39 11.78 1.71 11.87
C GLN A 39 12.76 2.38 10.91
N GLY A 40 12.56 2.22 9.60
CA GLY A 40 13.41 2.86 8.59
C GLY A 40 13.31 4.38 8.64
N MET A 41 12.08 4.90 8.69
CA MET A 41 11.82 6.34 8.77
C MET A 41 12.43 6.95 10.03
N GLN A 42 12.16 6.37 11.20
CA GLN A 42 12.66 6.92 12.47
C GLN A 42 14.19 6.87 12.55
N ASN A 43 14.81 5.83 12.00
CA ASN A 43 16.28 5.74 11.95
C ASN A 43 16.89 6.84 11.08
N SER A 44 16.28 7.16 9.93
CA SER A 44 16.73 8.25 9.06
C SER A 44 16.58 9.62 9.72
N PHE A 45 15.45 9.86 10.40
CA PHE A 45 15.25 11.10 11.16
C PHE A 45 16.29 11.28 12.27
N LEU A 46 16.55 10.24 13.05
CA LEU A 46 17.56 10.28 14.10
C LEU A 46 18.97 10.51 13.54
N ALA A 47 19.34 9.86 12.44
CA ALA A 47 20.65 10.07 11.81
C ALA A 47 20.88 11.53 11.39
N ILE A 48 19.86 12.14 10.76
CA ILE A 48 19.91 13.56 10.38
C ILE A 48 20.04 14.45 11.63
N GLN A 49 19.27 14.16 12.68
CA GLN A 49 19.34 14.96 13.92
C GLN A 49 20.70 14.85 14.63
N VAL A 50 21.31 13.67 14.62
CA VAL A 50 22.63 13.42 15.23
C VAL A 50 23.73 14.14 14.46
N GLU A 51 23.68 14.15 13.13
CA GLU A 51 24.68 14.82 12.28
C GLU A 51 24.70 16.34 12.52
N PHE A 52 23.53 16.96 12.66
CA PHE A 52 23.41 18.42 12.86
C PHE A 52 23.30 18.85 14.32
N LYS A 53 23.59 17.96 15.29
CA LYS A 53 23.48 18.25 16.72
C LYS A 53 24.31 19.46 17.16
N ASP A 54 25.48 19.64 16.54
CA ASP A 54 26.45 20.69 16.89
C ASP A 54 26.16 22.02 16.15
N VAL A 55 25.17 22.02 15.24
CA VAL A 55 24.75 23.20 14.47
C VAL A 55 23.22 23.37 14.55
N PRO A 56 22.68 23.90 15.67
CA PRO A 56 21.23 23.98 15.92
C PRO A 56 20.43 24.73 14.85
N ARG A 57 21.05 25.68 14.15
CA ARG A 57 20.43 26.43 13.05
C ARG A 57 20.10 25.55 11.84
N LEU A 58 20.92 24.54 11.57
CA LEU A 58 20.73 23.62 10.44
C LEU A 58 19.83 22.44 10.80
N LEU A 59 19.72 22.10 12.08
CA LEU A 59 18.89 21.00 12.57
C LEU A 59 17.41 21.14 12.16
N SER A 60 16.85 22.35 12.30
CA SER A 60 15.47 22.63 11.89
C SER A 60 15.27 22.54 10.38
N GLN A 61 16.23 23.04 9.59
CA GLN A 61 16.20 22.94 8.13
C GLN A 61 16.33 21.49 7.64
N ALA A 62 17.25 20.72 8.22
CA ALA A 62 17.48 19.32 7.86
C ALA A 62 16.27 18.45 8.21
N THR A 63 15.66 18.68 9.38
CA THR A 63 14.42 17.98 9.78
C THR A 63 13.26 18.34 8.86
N ALA A 64 13.12 19.61 8.46
CA ALA A 64 12.10 20.03 7.51
C ALA A 64 12.28 19.36 6.13
N MET A 65 13.53 19.22 5.66
CA MET A 65 13.83 18.50 4.42
C MET A 65 13.53 17.00 4.51
N ALA A 66 13.80 16.37 5.65
CA ALA A 66 13.44 14.97 5.89
C ALA A 66 11.91 14.77 5.83
N THR A 67 11.15 15.65 6.49
CA THR A 67 9.69 15.64 6.45
C THR A 67 9.15 15.89 5.05
N PHE A 68 9.75 16.83 4.30
CA PHE A 68 9.40 17.06 2.90
C PHE A 68 9.62 15.80 2.05
N ALA A 69 10.78 15.14 2.18
CA ALA A 69 11.08 13.91 1.46
C ALA A 69 10.10 12.77 1.80
N GLN A 70 9.67 12.67 3.07
CA GLN A 70 8.66 11.71 3.50
C GLN A 70 7.32 11.91 2.80
N PHE A 71 6.78 13.15 2.81
CA PHE A 71 5.51 13.44 2.15
C PHE A 71 5.63 13.31 0.62
N PHE A 72 6.72 13.81 0.05
CA PHE A 72 6.97 13.75 -1.40
C PHE A 72 7.06 12.31 -1.90
N GLY A 73 7.82 11.45 -1.21
CA GLY A 73 7.90 10.03 -1.53
C GLY A 73 6.56 9.32 -1.39
N GLY A 74 5.79 9.63 -0.34
CA GLY A 74 4.42 9.12 -0.17
C GLY A 74 3.48 9.54 -1.30
N THR A 75 3.54 10.80 -1.73
CA THR A 75 2.73 11.32 -2.85
C THR A 75 3.11 10.67 -4.17
N ILE A 76 4.40 10.50 -4.48
CA ILE A 76 4.85 9.79 -5.68
C ILE A 76 4.39 8.34 -5.64
N GLY A 77 4.55 7.65 -4.50
CA GLY A 77 4.13 6.27 -4.33
C GLY A 77 2.64 6.10 -4.61
N LEU A 78 1.79 6.97 -4.05
CA LEU A 78 0.36 6.99 -4.33
C LEU A 78 0.05 7.29 -5.79
N GLY A 79 0.74 8.27 -6.40
CA GLY A 79 0.55 8.66 -7.79
C GLY A 79 0.91 7.57 -8.80
N ILE A 80 1.81 6.63 -8.45
CA ILE A 80 2.11 5.45 -9.28
C ILE A 80 1.11 4.32 -8.98
N THR A 81 0.81 4.12 -7.70
CA THR A 81 0.01 2.98 -7.24
C THR A 81 -1.45 3.06 -7.69
N GLU A 82 -2.06 4.24 -7.62
CA GLU A 82 -3.48 4.42 -7.92
C GLU A 82 -3.82 4.18 -9.40
N PRO A 83 -3.07 4.73 -10.38
CA PRO A 83 -3.29 4.40 -11.79
C PRO A 83 -3.03 2.94 -12.13
N VAL A 84 -2.00 2.32 -11.53
CA VAL A 84 -1.72 0.89 -11.72
C VAL A 84 -2.89 0.05 -11.19
N PHE A 85 -3.36 0.33 -9.99
CA PHE A 85 -4.53 -0.33 -9.42
C PHE A 85 -5.75 -0.19 -10.34
N ALA A 86 -6.06 1.03 -10.77
CA ALA A 86 -7.23 1.30 -11.62
C ALA A 86 -7.15 0.59 -12.99
N SER A 87 -5.95 0.51 -13.57
CA SER A 87 -5.70 -0.19 -14.84
C SER A 87 -5.81 -1.71 -14.69
N VAL A 88 -5.17 -2.28 -13.67
CA VAL A 88 -5.22 -3.72 -13.40
C VAL A 88 -6.63 -4.16 -13.02
N LEU A 89 -7.31 -3.41 -12.14
CA LEU A 89 -8.68 -3.69 -11.74
C LEU A 89 -9.62 -3.70 -12.95
N GLY A 90 -9.52 -2.72 -13.85
CA GLY A 90 -10.33 -2.67 -15.07
C GLY A 90 -10.13 -3.91 -15.96
N ASN A 91 -8.87 -4.31 -16.18
CA ASN A 91 -8.56 -5.51 -16.97
C ASN A 91 -9.07 -6.79 -16.32
N LYS A 92 -8.96 -6.93 -14.99
CA LYS A 92 -9.41 -8.13 -14.26
C LYS A 92 -10.93 -8.20 -14.15
N LEU A 93 -11.61 -7.05 -14.04
CA LEU A 93 -13.07 -6.99 -14.01
C LEU A 93 -13.66 -7.54 -15.31
N LEU A 94 -13.09 -7.20 -16.47
CA LEU A 94 -13.53 -7.71 -17.77
C LEU A 94 -13.41 -9.24 -17.88
N VAL A 95 -12.50 -9.86 -17.13
CA VAL A 95 -12.26 -11.32 -17.15
C VAL A 95 -13.18 -12.06 -16.18
N TYR A 96 -13.35 -11.54 -14.96
CA TYR A 96 -14.06 -12.27 -13.89
C TYR A 96 -15.48 -11.78 -13.62
N ALA A 97 -15.85 -10.58 -14.10
CA ALA A 97 -17.17 -9.99 -13.93
C ALA A 97 -17.49 -8.99 -15.07
N PRO A 98 -17.62 -9.47 -16.33
CA PRO A 98 -17.84 -8.61 -17.49
C PRO A 98 -19.15 -7.80 -17.43
N ASP A 99 -20.15 -8.32 -16.72
CA ASP A 99 -21.46 -7.69 -16.54
C ASP A 99 -21.52 -6.72 -15.35
N ALA A 100 -20.43 -6.58 -14.58
CA ALA A 100 -20.39 -5.71 -13.41
C ALA A 100 -20.12 -4.25 -13.81
N PRO A 101 -20.88 -3.27 -13.28
CA PRO A 101 -20.60 -1.85 -13.51
C PRO A 101 -19.27 -1.46 -12.84
N ALA A 102 -18.21 -1.37 -13.66
CA ALA A 102 -16.85 -1.03 -13.23
C ALA A 102 -16.75 0.28 -12.43
N GLU A 103 -17.65 1.22 -12.70
CA GLU A 103 -17.75 2.51 -12.03
C GLU A 103 -18.07 2.36 -10.52
N ILE A 104 -18.99 1.45 -10.18
CA ILE A 104 -19.40 1.20 -8.78
C ILE A 104 -18.25 0.56 -7.99
N VAL A 105 -17.49 -0.32 -8.65
CA VAL A 105 -16.36 -1.03 -8.04
C VAL A 105 -15.16 -0.10 -7.84
N ARG A 106 -14.93 0.85 -8.75
CA ARG A 106 -13.86 1.86 -8.64
C ARG A 106 -14.12 2.88 -7.54
N GLN A 107 -15.38 3.26 -7.31
CA GLN A 107 -15.73 4.28 -6.34
C GLN A 107 -15.69 3.78 -4.89
N SER A 108 -15.99 2.51 -4.63
CA SER A 108 -15.91 1.98 -3.26
C SER A 108 -15.83 0.44 -3.22
N PRO A 109 -14.81 -0.13 -2.53
CA PRO A 109 -14.75 -1.55 -2.24
C PRO A 109 -15.93 -2.04 -1.39
N THR A 110 -16.48 -1.18 -0.52
CA THR A 110 -17.59 -1.52 0.36
C THR A 110 -18.93 -1.52 -0.40
N ALA A 111 -19.07 -0.68 -1.43
CA ALA A 111 -20.26 -0.65 -2.28
C ALA A 111 -20.45 -1.94 -3.09
N ILE A 112 -19.40 -2.75 -3.23
CA ILE A 112 -19.46 -4.08 -3.87
C ILE A 112 -20.52 -4.96 -3.20
N TYR A 113 -20.59 -4.92 -1.87
CA TYR A 113 -21.50 -5.77 -1.08
C TYR A 113 -22.92 -5.21 -0.96
N THR A 114 -23.13 -3.93 -1.27
CA THR A 114 -24.42 -3.25 -1.09
C THR A 114 -25.15 -2.98 -2.41
N ARG A 115 -24.41 -2.83 -3.52
CA ARG A 115 -24.97 -2.39 -4.81
C ARG A 115 -24.90 -3.44 -5.92
N LEU A 116 -24.22 -4.56 -5.72
CA LEU A 116 -24.18 -5.65 -6.71
C LEU A 116 -25.02 -6.86 -6.30
N PRO A 117 -25.65 -7.54 -7.26
CA PRO A 117 -26.27 -8.85 -7.07
C PRO A 117 -25.28 -9.86 -6.46
N PRO A 118 -25.71 -10.73 -5.54
CA PRO A 118 -24.86 -11.71 -4.85
C PRO A 118 -24.04 -12.60 -5.79
N ALA A 119 -24.54 -12.87 -7.00
CA ALA A 119 -23.87 -13.68 -8.00
C ALA A 119 -22.60 -13.04 -8.57
N MET A 120 -22.49 -11.70 -8.58
CA MET A 120 -21.34 -10.97 -9.13
C MET A 120 -20.28 -10.61 -8.09
N ILE A 121 -20.62 -10.65 -6.80
CA ILE A 121 -19.72 -10.33 -5.68
C ILE A 121 -18.42 -11.17 -5.73
N PRO A 122 -18.44 -12.50 -5.95
CA PRO A 122 -17.21 -13.29 -5.94
C PRO A 122 -16.22 -12.90 -7.04
N GLY A 123 -16.72 -12.60 -8.25
CA GLY A 123 -15.90 -12.20 -9.40
C GLY A 123 -15.27 -10.82 -9.20
N VAL A 124 -16.02 -9.89 -8.61
CA VAL A 124 -15.53 -8.54 -8.30
C VAL A 124 -14.51 -8.58 -7.16
N VAL A 125 -14.77 -9.33 -6.09
CA VAL A 125 -13.82 -9.50 -4.97
C VAL A 125 -12.52 -10.11 -5.47
N ARG A 126 -12.58 -11.16 -6.29
CA ARG A 126 -11.39 -11.78 -6.89
C ARG A 126 -10.60 -10.80 -7.76
N SER A 127 -11.28 -9.99 -8.57
CA SER A 127 -10.64 -8.96 -9.41
C SER A 127 -9.92 -7.91 -8.56
N ASN A 128 -10.52 -7.51 -7.44
CA ASN A 128 -9.95 -6.54 -6.51
C ASN A 128 -8.74 -7.11 -5.76
N THR A 129 -8.83 -8.34 -5.26
CA THR A 129 -7.70 -9.03 -4.61
C THR A 129 -6.50 -9.16 -5.56
N GLU A 130 -6.73 -9.54 -6.82
CA GLU A 130 -5.66 -9.63 -7.84
C GLU A 130 -5.02 -8.26 -8.16
N ALA A 131 -5.83 -7.19 -8.23
CA ALA A 131 -5.31 -5.84 -8.41
C ALA A 131 -4.47 -5.38 -7.21
N LEU A 132 -4.94 -5.68 -5.99
CA LEU A 132 -4.20 -5.39 -4.75
C LEU A 132 -2.88 -6.16 -4.66
N ARG A 133 -2.83 -7.42 -5.09
CA ARG A 133 -1.58 -8.20 -5.13
C ARG A 133 -0.48 -7.49 -5.94
N ILE A 134 -0.83 -7.01 -7.13
CA ILE A 134 0.11 -6.31 -8.02
C ILE A 134 0.58 -4.99 -7.40
N VAL A 135 -0.33 -4.27 -6.74
CA VAL A 135 -0.01 -3.05 -5.99
C VAL A 135 0.95 -3.33 -4.83
N PHE A 136 0.73 -4.40 -4.06
CA PHE A 136 1.59 -4.71 -2.91
C PHE A 136 3.00 -5.16 -3.34
N VAL A 137 3.16 -5.74 -4.53
CA VAL A 137 4.49 -6.06 -5.10
C VAL A 137 5.26 -4.81 -5.50
N LEU A 138 4.58 -3.77 -5.99
CA LEU A 138 5.20 -2.47 -6.27
C LEU A 138 5.83 -1.83 -5.03
N GLY A 139 5.36 -2.19 -3.83
CA GLY A 139 5.90 -1.74 -2.55
C GLY A 139 7.03 -2.61 -1.98
N VAL A 140 7.51 -3.63 -2.71
CA VAL A 140 8.68 -4.42 -2.30
C VAL A 140 9.94 -3.63 -2.70
N PRO A 141 10.81 -3.24 -1.74
CA PRO A 141 12.06 -2.52 -2.04
C PRO A 141 13.14 -3.39 -2.69
#